data_AF-A0A939KJJ3-F1
#
_entry.id   AF-A0A939KJJ3-F1
#
_cell.length_a   1.000
_cell.length_b   1.000
_cell.length_c   1.000
_cell.angle_alpha   90.00
_cell.angle_beta   90.00
_cell.angle_gamma   90.00
#
_symmetry.space_group_name_H-M   'P 1'
#
loop_
_entity.id
_entity.type
_entity.pdbx_description
1 polymer ?
#
loop_
_entity_poly.entity_id
_entity_poly.type
_entity_poly.pdbx_seq_one_letter_code
_entity_poly.pdbx_strand_id
1 'polypeptide(L)'
;MAKSIEELLAKRPVDRIAVDAHKKRMLDEVRAYRLRELREASELTQVELAGRLHVSQNRVSRIEHGDIDRAQVDTLRKYVEALGGRLRVEVELGDERIQIA
;
A
#
# COMPACT_ATOMS: atom_id res chain seq x y z
N MET A 1 -27.08 8.43 -32.47
CA MET A 1 -27.21 8.39 -31.00
C MET A 1 -25.98 7.69 -30.45
N ALA A 2 -25.30 8.26 -29.44
CA ALA A 2 -24.23 7.53 -28.74
C ALA A 2 -24.84 6.35 -27.97
N LYS A 3 -24.16 5.19 -27.94
CA LYS A 3 -24.63 4.01 -27.20
C LYS A 3 -24.69 4.32 -25.71
N SER A 4 -25.70 3.79 -25.02
CA SER A 4 -25.81 3.92 -23.57
C SER A 4 -24.79 3.01 -22.86
N ILE A 5 -24.45 3.33 -21.61
CA ILE A 5 -23.58 2.50 -20.77
C ILE A 5 -24.17 1.08 -20.59
N GLU A 6 -25.49 0.97 -20.42
CA GLU A 6 -26.18 -0.32 -20.30
C GLU A 6 -26.03 -1.16 -21.58
N GLU A 7 -26.20 -0.56 -22.76
CA GLU A 7 -26.02 -1.26 -24.04
C GLU A 7 -24.57 -1.72 -24.26
N LEU A 8 -23.59 -0.96 -23.76
CA LEU A 8 -22.18 -1.32 -23.82
C LEU A 8 -21.86 -2.49 -22.88
N LEU A 9 -22.39 -2.46 -21.65
CA LEU A 9 -22.18 -3.51 -20.65
C LEU A 9 -22.88 -4.82 -20.99
N ALA A 10 -24.06 -4.76 -21.61
CA ALA A 10 -24.75 -5.96 -22.10
C ALA A 10 -23.96 -6.68 -23.21
N LYS A 11 -23.29 -5.92 -24.08
CA LYS A 11 -22.44 -6.47 -25.17
C LYS A 11 -21.05 -6.88 -24.70
N ARG A 12 -20.54 -6.24 -23.64
CA ARG A 12 -19.23 -6.53 -23.07
C ARG A 12 -19.31 -6.45 -21.54
N PRO A 13 -19.72 -7.55 -20.87
CA PRO A 13 -19.87 -7.56 -19.42
C PRO A 13 -18.53 -7.27 -18.74
N VAL A 14 -18.60 -6.63 -17.57
CA VAL A 14 -17.41 -6.33 -16.76
C VAL A 14 -16.85 -7.63 -16.22
N ASP A 15 -15.56 -7.87 -16.49
CA ASP A 15 -14.79 -8.87 -15.76
C ASP A 15 -14.47 -8.32 -14.37
N ARG A 16 -15.31 -8.69 -13.38
CA ARG A 16 -15.14 -8.26 -11.99
C ARG A 16 -13.82 -8.73 -11.40
N ILE A 17 -13.35 -9.93 -11.77
CA ILE A 17 -12.07 -10.46 -11.28
C ILE A 17 -10.92 -9.58 -11.77
N ALA A 18 -10.90 -9.24 -13.06
CA ALA A 18 -9.88 -8.37 -13.62
C ALA A 18 -9.95 -6.95 -13.04
N VAL A 19 -11.15 -6.40 -12.84
CA VAL A 19 -11.35 -5.09 -12.21
C VAL A 19 -10.84 -5.08 -10.78
N ASP A 20 -11.20 -6.08 -9.98
CA ASP A 20 -10.80 -6.15 -8.57
C ASP A 20 -9.29 -6.35 -8.44
N ALA A 21 -8.68 -7.18 -9.30
CA ALA A 21 -7.24 -7.33 -9.37
C ALA A 21 -6.53 -6.02 -9.75
N HIS A 22 -7.06 -5.27 -10.72
CA HIS A 22 -6.51 -3.98 -11.11
C HIS A 22 -6.64 -2.94 -10.00
N LYS A 23 -7.83 -2.85 -9.38
CA LYS A 23 -8.09 -1.98 -8.23
C LYS A 23 -7.14 -2.27 -7.08
N LYS A 24 -6.91 -3.56 -6.78
CA LYS A 24 -5.95 -3.99 -5.76
C LYS A 24 -4.55 -3.43 -6.05
N ARG A 25 -4.02 -3.65 -7.26
CA ARG A 25 -2.69 -3.14 -7.64
C ARG A 25 -2.58 -1.62 -7.50
N MET A 26 -3.59 -0.88 -7.97
CA MET A 26 -3.61 0.59 -7.83
C MET A 26 -3.55 1.03 -6.36
N LEU A 27 -4.30 0.36 -5.48
CA LEU A 27 -4.27 0.68 -4.04
C LEU A 27 -2.91 0.39 -3.41
N ASP A 28 -2.25 -0.70 -3.81
CA ASP A 28 -0.93 -1.06 -3.29
C ASP A 28 0.15 -0.08 -3.77
N GLU A 29 0.09 0.37 -5.02
CA GLU A 29 0.95 1.43 -5.56
C GLU A 29 0.75 2.76 -4.78
N VAL A 30 -0.49 3.15 -4.50
CA VAL A 30 -0.79 4.36 -3.70
C VAL A 30 -0.22 4.26 -2.29
N ARG A 31 -0.38 3.11 -1.62
CA ARG A 31 0.16 2.89 -0.26
C ARG A 31 1.68 2.97 -0.24
N ALA A 32 2.34 2.38 -1.23
CA ALA A 32 3.79 2.39 -1.35
C ALA A 32 4.35 3.79 -1.62
N TYR A 33 3.65 4.54 -2.48
CA TYR A 33 3.95 5.94 -2.70
C TYR A 33 3.83 6.77 -1.41
N ARG A 34 2.82 6.52 -0.57
CA ARG A 34 2.68 7.20 0.73
C ARG A 34 3.85 6.94 1.69
N LEU A 35 4.37 5.72 1.75
CA LEU A 35 5.55 5.41 2.56
C LEU A 35 6.78 6.17 2.07
N ARG A 36 6.97 6.21 0.75
CA ARG A 36 8.02 7.01 0.12
C ARG A 36 7.90 8.50 0.47
N GLU A 37 6.69 9.06 0.40
CA GLU A 37 6.46 10.46 0.78
C GLU A 37 6.82 10.73 2.24
N LEU A 38 6.50 9.81 3.16
CA LEU A 38 6.87 9.95 4.58
C LEU A 38 8.39 9.95 4.78
N ARG A 39 9.13 9.09 4.06
CA ARG A 39 10.60 9.09 4.08
C ARG A 39 11.16 10.40 3.54
N GLU A 40 10.65 10.87 2.40
CA GLU A 40 11.12 12.11 1.76
C GLU A 40 10.82 13.33 2.62
N ALA A 41 9.65 13.38 3.28
CA ALA A 41 9.30 14.41 4.26
C ALA A 41 10.18 14.38 5.53
N SER A 42 10.82 13.24 5.81
CA SER A 42 11.81 13.08 6.87
C SER A 42 13.25 13.35 6.41
N GLU A 43 13.43 13.83 5.17
CA GLU A 43 14.73 14.15 4.55
C GLU A 43 15.72 12.97 4.49
N LEU A 44 15.21 11.73 4.42
CA LEU A 44 16.05 10.53 4.37
C LEU A 44 16.13 9.97 2.95
N THR A 45 17.31 9.51 2.56
CA THR A 45 17.49 8.60 1.43
C THR A 45 17.05 7.18 1.78
N GLN A 46 16.83 6.34 0.78
CA GLN A 46 16.53 4.92 1.01
C GLN A 46 17.69 4.18 1.70
N VAL A 47 18.95 4.63 1.50
CA VAL A 47 20.13 4.05 2.14
C VAL A 47 20.17 4.39 3.63
N GLU A 48 19.90 5.64 4.00
CA GLU A 48 19.87 6.07 5.40
C GLU A 48 18.73 5.41 6.17
N LEU A 49 17.54 5.32 5.56
CA LEU A 49 16.42 4.60 6.16
C LEU A 49 16.75 3.11 6.33
N ALA A 50 17.35 2.47 5.32
CA ALA A 50 17.78 1.09 5.42
C ALA A 50 18.78 0.86 6.56
N GLY A 51 19.70 1.82 6.77
CA GLY A 51 20.63 1.82 7.90
C GLY A 51 19.92 1.86 9.25
N ARG A 52 18.92 2.74 9.41
CA ARG A 52 18.09 2.81 10.64
C ARG A 52 17.29 1.53 10.90
N LEU A 53 16.88 0.86 9.83
CA LEU A 53 16.07 -0.36 9.88
C LEU A 53 16.88 -1.65 10.02
N HIS A 54 18.21 -1.59 9.88
CA HIS A 54 19.08 -2.75 9.77
C HIS A 54 18.66 -3.73 8.66
N VAL A 55 18.26 -3.19 7.51
CA VAL A 55 17.90 -3.96 6.30
C VAL A 55 18.70 -3.49 5.09
N SER A 56 18.57 -4.18 3.96
CA SER A 56 19.16 -3.70 2.70
C SER A 56 18.35 -2.55 2.10
N GLN A 57 19.01 -1.66 1.36
CA GLN A 57 18.32 -0.62 0.59
C GLN A 57 17.31 -1.23 -0.41
N ASN A 58 17.61 -2.41 -0.99
CA ASN A 58 16.68 -3.14 -1.85
C ASN A 58 15.37 -3.49 -1.11
N ARG A 59 15.45 -3.86 0.18
CA ARG A 59 14.26 -4.13 1.00
C ARG A 59 13.40 -2.87 1.14
N VAL A 60 14.00 -1.71 1.38
CA VAL A 60 13.30 -0.40 1.44
C VAL A 60 12.66 -0.08 0.09
N SER A 61 13.41 -0.24 -1.01
CA SER A 61 12.91 0.00 -2.36
C SER A 61 11.69 -0.87 -2.68
N ARG A 62 11.70 -2.18 -2.40
CA ARG A 62 10.54 -3.05 -2.67
C ARG A 62 9.28 -2.62 -1.92
N ILE A 63 9.42 -2.19 -0.67
CA ILE A 63 8.31 -1.66 0.14
C ILE A 63 7.72 -0.40 -0.52
N GLU A 64 8.59 0.53 -0.95
CA GLU A 64 8.19 1.79 -1.60
C GLU A 64 7.66 1.63 -3.04
N HIS A 65 7.76 0.43 -3.63
CA HIS A 65 7.26 0.13 -4.99
C HIS A 65 6.06 -0.85 -5.02
N GLY A 66 5.38 -1.08 -3.89
CA GLY A 66 4.11 -1.81 -3.90
C GLY A 66 4.19 -3.28 -3.53
N ASP A 67 5.37 -3.81 -3.15
CA ASP A 67 5.50 -5.16 -2.58
C ASP A 67 5.07 -5.19 -1.09
N ILE A 68 4.02 -4.41 -0.74
CA ILE A 68 3.52 -4.23 0.63
C ILE A 68 2.75 -5.45 1.11
N ASP A 69 2.00 -6.14 0.24
CA ASP A 69 1.28 -7.36 0.65
C ASP A 69 2.22 -8.46 1.15
N ARG A 70 3.48 -8.44 0.68
CA ARG A 70 4.53 -9.34 1.14
C ARG A 70 5.35 -8.74 2.28
N ALA A 71 5.18 -7.46 2.58
CA ALA A 71 5.82 -6.82 3.73
C ALA A 71 5.12 -7.31 5.00
N GLN A 72 5.88 -8.01 5.84
CA GLN A 72 5.39 -8.41 7.16
C GLN A 72 5.02 -7.15 7.97
N VAL A 73 3.97 -7.22 8.79
CA VAL A 73 3.53 -6.12 9.67
C VAL A 73 4.70 -5.55 10.48
N ASP A 74 5.60 -6.40 10.96
CA ASP A 74 6.84 -6.02 11.65
C ASP A 74 7.76 -5.12 10.80
N THR A 75 7.83 -5.36 9.49
CA THR A 75 8.61 -4.52 8.56
C THR A 75 8.01 -3.13 8.44
N LEU A 76 6.68 -3.02 8.30
CA LEU A 76 5.99 -1.74 8.25
C LEU A 76 6.08 -0.99 9.58
N ARG A 77 6.03 -1.73 10.70
CA ARG A 77 6.21 -1.16 12.05
C ARG A 77 7.57 -0.50 12.18
N LYS A 78 8.65 -1.26 11.91
CA LYS A 78 10.02 -0.74 11.95
C LYS A 78 10.19 0.44 11.01
N TYR A 79 9.66 0.36 9.79
CA TYR A 79 9.70 1.45 8.81
C TYR A 79 9.14 2.75 9.39
N VAL A 80 7.91 2.70 9.90
CA VAL A 80 7.22 3.87 10.45
C VAL A 80 7.90 4.37 11.73
N GLU A 81 8.38 3.47 12.60
CA GLU A 81 9.12 3.81 13.82
C GLU A 81 10.46 4.51 13.52
N ALA A 82 11.18 4.09 12.48
CA ALA A 82 12.42 4.73 12.05
C ALA A 82 12.23 6.17 11.51
N LEU A 83 10.98 6.49 11.13
CA LEU A 83 10.52 7.83 10.76
C LEU A 83 9.89 8.58 11.94
N GLY A 84 9.91 8.02 13.15
CA GLY A 84 9.32 8.62 14.36
C GLY A 84 7.79 8.49 14.45
N GLY A 85 7.17 7.72 13.57
CA GLY A 85 5.74 7.42 13.59
C GLY A 85 5.39 6.23 14.48
N ARG A 86 4.10 5.90 14.54
CA ARG A 86 3.59 4.67 15.14
C ARG A 86 2.66 3.96 14.17
N LEU A 87 2.91 2.68 13.93
CA LEU A 87 1.99 1.83 13.17
C LEU A 87 0.79 1.47 14.07
N ARG A 88 -0.42 1.61 13.55
CA ARG A 88 -1.64 1.04 14.12
C ARG A 88 -2.17 -0.01 13.16
N VAL A 89 -2.49 -1.19 13.68
CA VAL A 89 -3.14 -2.25 12.91
C VAL A 89 -4.55 -2.40 13.44
N GLU A 90 -5.54 -2.20 12.57
CA GLU A 90 -6.96 -2.27 12.91
C GLU A 90 -7.63 -3.40 12.14
N VAL A 91 -8.62 -4.02 12.78
CA VAL A 91 -9.54 -4.98 12.16
C VAL A 91 -10.94 -4.37 12.16
N GLU A 92 -11.64 -4.49 11.03
CA GLU A 92 -13.04 -4.07 10.89
C GLU A 92 -13.93 -5.33 10.90
N LEU A 93 -14.89 -5.37 11.83
CA LEU A 93 -15.86 -6.45 12.02
C LEU A 93 -17.27 -5.85 12.05
N GLY A 94 -17.93 -5.78 10.89
CA GLY A 94 -19.18 -5.05 10.75
C GLY A 94 -18.94 -3.56 11.00
N ASP A 95 -19.62 -2.99 12.00
CA ASP A 95 -19.46 -1.59 12.39
C ASP A 95 -18.36 -1.37 13.47
N GLU A 96 -17.75 -2.45 13.99
CA GLU A 96 -16.71 -2.36 15.01
C GLU A 96 -15.31 -2.24 14.38
N ARG A 97 -14.49 -1.34 14.95
CA ARG A 97 -13.06 -1.22 14.66
C ARG A 97 -12.24 -1.49 15.91
N ILE A 98 -11.38 -2.49 15.84
CA ILE A 98 -10.56 -2.93 16.96
C ILE A 98 -9.09 -2.79 16.57
N GLN A 99 -8.33 -2.01 17.36
CA GLN A 99 -6.88 -1.93 17.20
C GLN A 99 -6.23 -3.17 17.84
N ILE A 100 -5.46 -3.92 17.05
CA ILE A 100 -4.83 -5.17 17.48
C ILE A 100 -3.31 -5.07 17.63
N ALA A 101 -2.67 -4.02 17.10
CA ALA A 101 -1.24 -3.79 17.23
C ALA A 101 -0.82 -2.34 16.92
#